data_AF-A0A4Q2UE52-F1
#
_entry.id   AF-A0A4Q2UE52-F1
#
_cell.length_a   1.000
_cell.length_b   1.000
_cell.length_c   1.000
_cell.angle_alpha   90.00
_cell.angle_beta   90.00
_cell.angle_gamma   90.00
#
_symmetry.space_group_name_H-M   'P 1'
#
loop_
_entity.id
_entity.type
_entity.pdbx_description
1 polymer ?
#
loop_
_entity_poly.entity_id
_entity_poly.type
_entity_poly.pdbx_seq_one_letter_code
_entity_poly.pdbx_strand_id
1 'polypeptide(L)'
;MDHVHRACYPVLMDEQGTRMDEAPAERDGTDRPARLPSLSAAIRVARAEVADRAQALGDLRDAELARLELLREMLEPVLAQVPSGVDLFDTGLVPGEHPRLFIDMVCFVEMARDRRSYRLVQDRLHARTVLHEGEGVGAAVAAVTAYVARRLVEREQLLASMGRVPPPPPVPPPPAPRPRPAHALFRAARLAVDGLGVATLGAILWLGIHYAHGRLPGW
;
A
#
# COMPACT_ATOMS: atom_id res chain seq x y z
N MET A 1 4.73 -20.22 86.44
CA MET A 1 4.94 -18.82 86.85
C MET A 1 4.45 -17.98 85.70
N ASP A 2 3.16 -17.66 85.64
CA ASP A 2 2.57 -16.82 84.59
C ASP A 2 1.38 -16.10 85.20
N HIS A 3 1.49 -14.79 85.42
CA HIS A 3 0.46 -14.04 86.15
C HIS A 3 -0.61 -13.48 85.21
N VAL A 4 -1.85 -13.88 85.49
CA VAL A 4 -3.03 -13.57 84.69
C VAL A 4 -3.58 -12.17 84.97
N HIS A 5 -4.21 -11.62 83.94
CA HIS A 5 -4.80 -10.30 83.81
C HIS A 5 -5.97 -9.98 84.78
N ARG A 6 -6.14 -8.67 85.08
CA ARG A 6 -7.42 -7.89 85.09
C ARG A 6 -8.22 -7.70 86.41
N ALA A 7 -8.25 -6.44 86.88
CA ALA A 7 -9.39 -5.70 87.46
C ALA A 7 -9.14 -4.19 87.15
N CYS A 8 -10.02 -3.41 86.51
CA CYS A 8 -11.32 -2.84 86.94
C CYS A 8 -11.26 -1.86 88.14
N TYR A 9 -11.09 -0.55 87.83
CA TYR A 9 -11.84 0.68 88.26
C TYR A 9 -12.25 0.88 89.75
N PRO A 10 -12.40 2.12 90.29
CA PRO A 10 -13.00 3.31 89.63
C PRO A 10 -12.39 4.70 89.99
N VAL A 11 -13.22 5.75 89.95
CA VAL A 11 -12.91 7.20 89.77
C VAL A 11 -13.30 8.03 91.03
N LEU A 12 -12.77 9.27 91.16
CA LEU A 12 -13.47 10.52 91.57
C LEU A 12 -13.00 11.29 92.85
N MET A 13 -12.28 12.42 92.64
CA MET A 13 -12.14 13.70 93.42
C MET A 13 -11.67 13.65 94.91
N ASP A 14 -11.27 14.74 95.63
CA ASP A 14 -11.60 16.18 95.49
C ASP A 14 -10.67 17.18 96.26
N GLU A 15 -10.97 18.50 96.08
CA GLU A 15 -10.81 19.67 96.99
C GLU A 15 -9.43 20.36 97.29
N GLN A 16 -9.47 21.71 97.19
CA GLN A 16 -8.58 22.77 97.73
C GLN A 16 -7.30 23.20 96.95
N GLY A 17 -7.29 24.46 96.47
CA GLY A 17 -6.19 25.11 95.72
C GLY A 17 -5.05 25.63 96.61
N THR A 18 -3.89 26.05 96.10
CA THR A 18 -3.64 26.99 94.98
C THR A 18 -2.16 26.81 94.54
N ARG A 19 -1.69 26.96 93.29
CA ARG A 19 -1.85 28.05 92.29
C ARG A 19 -1.61 27.51 90.85
N MET A 20 -1.54 28.41 89.86
CA MET A 20 -1.16 28.11 88.47
C MET A 20 0.32 27.70 88.34
N ASP A 21 0.59 26.70 87.52
CA ASP A 21 1.71 26.74 86.59
C ASP A 21 1.22 26.47 85.16
N GLU A 22 1.93 27.08 84.24
CA GLU A 22 1.70 27.29 82.82
C GLU A 22 1.19 26.06 82.03
N ALA A 23 0.15 26.25 81.21
CA ALA A 23 -0.25 25.26 80.22
C ALA A 23 0.62 25.38 78.96
N PRO A 24 1.43 24.37 78.59
CA PRO A 24 1.96 24.28 77.25
C PRO A 24 0.89 23.63 76.39
N ALA A 25 0.19 24.49 75.65
CA ALA A 25 -0.59 24.21 74.45
C ALA A 25 -0.80 22.73 74.12
N GLU A 26 -2.07 22.30 74.18
CA GLU A 26 -2.57 21.34 73.20
C GLU A 26 -1.98 21.71 71.85
N ARG A 27 -1.19 20.81 71.28
CA ARG A 27 -0.66 20.99 69.94
C ARG A 27 -1.81 20.78 68.98
N ASP A 28 -2.65 21.82 68.87
CA ASP A 28 -3.29 22.20 67.63
C ASP A 28 -2.22 22.02 66.55
N GLY A 29 -2.38 20.93 65.80
CA GLY A 29 -1.40 20.39 64.89
C GLY A 29 -1.34 21.22 63.61
N THR A 30 -1.53 22.53 63.74
CA THR A 30 -1.53 23.59 62.75
C THR A 30 -2.13 23.15 61.43
N ASP A 31 -3.32 23.68 61.15
CA ASP A 31 -3.70 24.16 59.82
C ASP A 31 -2.46 24.56 59.01
N ARG A 32 -1.90 23.60 58.27
CA ARG A 32 -0.71 23.79 57.46
C ARG A 32 -1.27 24.30 56.15
N PRO A 33 -1.16 25.61 55.87
CA PRO A 33 -1.95 26.28 54.84
C PRO A 33 -1.86 25.49 53.56
N ALA A 34 -3.02 25.01 53.09
CA ALA A 34 -3.18 23.88 52.18
C ALA A 34 -2.05 23.83 51.15
N ARG A 35 -1.03 22.99 51.45
CA ARG A 35 0.29 23.15 50.83
C ARG A 35 0.14 22.94 49.33
N LEU A 36 0.21 24.05 48.58
CA LEU A 36 -0.09 24.10 47.14
C LEU A 36 0.58 22.91 46.43
N PRO A 37 -0.16 22.14 45.61
CA PRO A 37 0.33 20.88 45.05
C PRO A 37 1.70 21.07 44.40
N SER A 38 2.73 20.44 44.97
CA SER A 38 4.09 20.68 44.47
C SER A 38 4.21 20.12 43.06
N LEU A 39 4.66 20.96 42.12
CA LEU A 39 4.83 20.57 40.71
C LEU A 39 5.69 19.31 40.56
N SER A 40 6.72 19.13 41.40
CA SER A 40 7.55 17.92 41.41
C SER A 40 6.76 16.64 41.75
N ALA A 41 5.82 16.70 42.71
CA ALA A 41 4.94 15.57 43.01
C ALA A 41 3.95 15.31 41.85
N ALA A 42 3.38 16.36 41.26
CA ALA A 42 2.48 16.23 40.10
C ALA A 42 3.20 15.61 38.89
N ILE A 43 4.44 16.03 38.59
CA ILE A 43 5.28 15.43 37.54
C ILE A 43 5.57 13.96 37.83
N ARG A 44 5.83 13.59 39.10
CA ARG A 44 6.06 12.19 39.48
C ARG A 44 4.81 11.33 39.27
N VAL A 45 3.63 11.82 39.62
CA VAL A 45 2.34 11.13 39.37
C VAL A 45 2.10 11.01 37.86
N ALA A 46 2.23 12.09 37.10
CA ALA A 46 2.05 12.08 35.65
C ALA A 46 3.02 11.11 34.94
N ARG A 47 4.26 10.95 35.45
CA ARG A 47 5.21 9.94 34.95
C ARG A 47 4.77 8.50 35.26
N ALA A 48 4.19 8.25 36.43
CA ALA A 48 3.61 6.95 36.75
C ALA A 48 2.43 6.64 35.83
N GLU A 49 1.48 7.57 35.67
CA GLU A 49 0.33 7.41 34.76
C GLU A 49 0.72 7.20 33.29
N VAL A 50 1.88 7.72 32.86
CA VAL A 50 2.46 7.44 31.52
C VAL A 50 3.05 6.04 31.47
N ALA A 51 3.77 5.61 32.51
CA ALA A 51 4.33 4.27 32.60
C ALA A 51 3.25 3.18 32.66
N ASP A 52 2.20 3.36 33.47
CA ASP A 52 1.08 2.43 33.61
C ASP A 52 0.35 2.21 32.27
N ARG A 53 0.14 3.29 31.51
CA ARG A 53 -0.43 3.21 30.14
C ARG A 53 0.51 2.53 29.16
N ALA A 54 1.82 2.78 29.25
CA ALA A 54 2.80 2.11 28.41
C ALA A 54 2.89 0.60 28.70
N GLN A 55 2.79 0.20 29.98
CA GLN A 55 2.75 -1.20 30.40
C GLN A 55 1.50 -1.89 29.87
N ALA A 56 0.31 -1.32 30.07
CA ALA A 56 -0.93 -1.89 29.56
C ALA A 56 -0.93 -2.06 28.03
N LEU A 57 -0.32 -1.12 27.30
CA LEU A 57 -0.10 -1.25 25.85
C LEU A 57 0.97 -2.30 25.50
N GLY A 58 1.93 -2.58 26.38
CA GLY A 58 2.84 -3.74 26.30
C GLY A 58 2.08 -5.05 26.37
N ASP A 59 1.35 -5.28 27.47
CA ASP A 59 0.59 -6.51 27.71
C ASP A 59 -0.38 -6.85 26.55
N LEU A 60 -0.99 -5.81 25.96
CA LEU A 60 -1.86 -5.94 24.79
C LEU A 60 -1.11 -6.35 23.51
N ARG A 61 0.09 -5.80 23.26
CA ARG A 61 0.93 -6.17 22.11
C ARG A 61 1.51 -7.58 22.26
N ASP A 62 1.87 -7.98 23.48
CA ASP A 62 2.37 -9.32 23.77
C ASP A 62 1.26 -10.37 23.55
N ALA A 63 0.01 -10.04 23.91
CA ALA A 63 -1.15 -10.86 23.60
C ALA A 63 -1.47 -10.94 22.09
N GLU A 64 -1.31 -9.85 21.34
CA GLU A 64 -1.43 -9.86 19.87
C GLU A 64 -0.32 -10.73 19.23
N LEU A 65 0.92 -10.57 19.68
CA LEU A 65 2.08 -11.33 19.20
C LEU A 65 1.89 -12.83 19.45
N ALA A 66 1.50 -13.23 20.66
CA ALA A 66 1.24 -14.64 21.00
C ALA A 66 0.14 -15.27 20.13
N ARG A 67 -0.89 -14.50 19.73
CA ARG A 67 -1.95 -14.98 18.82
C ARG A 67 -1.46 -15.17 17.38
N LEU A 68 -0.62 -14.25 16.89
CA LEU A 68 -0.01 -14.39 15.56
C LEU A 68 1.04 -15.50 15.53
N GLU A 69 1.76 -15.73 16.62
CA GLU A 69 2.71 -16.84 16.75
C GLU A 69 1.98 -18.20 16.70
N LEU A 70 0.88 -18.34 17.45
CA LEU A 70 0.01 -19.52 17.35
C LEU A 70 -0.57 -19.71 15.93
N LEU A 71 -0.89 -18.62 15.22
CA LEU A 71 -1.30 -18.70 13.81
C LEU A 71 -0.15 -19.16 12.90
N ARG A 72 1.09 -18.72 13.17
CA ARG A 72 2.30 -19.12 12.43
C ARG A 72 2.56 -20.62 12.56
N GLU A 73 2.51 -21.16 13.77
CA GLU A 73 2.62 -22.61 14.05
C GLU A 73 1.54 -23.41 13.30
N MET A 74 0.29 -22.94 13.32
CA MET A 74 -0.82 -23.59 12.61
C MET A 74 -0.71 -23.52 11.06
N LEU A 75 0.09 -22.59 10.53
CA LEU A 75 0.35 -22.44 9.08
C LEU A 75 1.56 -23.25 8.60
N GLU A 76 2.49 -23.61 9.47
CA GLU A 76 3.66 -24.44 9.14
C GLU A 76 3.31 -25.71 8.33
N PRO A 77 2.32 -26.56 8.72
CA PRO A 77 1.95 -27.74 7.93
C PRO A 77 1.27 -27.41 6.59
N VAL A 78 0.76 -26.19 6.39
CA VAL A 78 0.23 -25.73 5.09
C VAL A 78 1.38 -25.29 4.19
N LEU A 79 2.32 -24.52 4.74
CA LEU A 79 3.48 -24.01 4.01
C LEU A 79 4.43 -25.15 3.59
N ALA A 80 4.53 -26.21 4.40
CA ALA A 80 5.27 -27.43 4.06
C ALA A 80 4.72 -28.19 2.82
N GLN A 81 3.52 -27.86 2.34
CA GLN A 81 2.92 -28.44 1.13
C GLN A 81 3.27 -27.64 -0.15
N VAL A 82 3.92 -26.48 -0.02
CA VAL A 82 4.35 -25.67 -1.17
C VAL A 82 5.43 -26.43 -1.97
N PRO A 83 5.33 -26.52 -3.31
CA PRO A 83 6.34 -27.21 -4.11
C PRO A 83 7.74 -26.64 -3.94
N SER A 84 8.74 -27.51 -3.86
CA SER A 84 10.15 -27.10 -3.75
C SER A 84 10.61 -26.29 -4.98
N GLY A 85 11.39 -25.23 -4.73
CA GLY A 85 11.81 -24.27 -5.76
C GLY A 85 10.79 -23.16 -6.07
N VAL A 86 9.74 -23.01 -5.26
CA VAL A 86 8.76 -21.91 -5.37
C VAL A 86 8.98 -20.90 -4.24
N ASP A 87 9.97 -20.01 -4.45
CA ASP A 87 10.33 -18.93 -3.52
C ASP A 87 9.37 -17.72 -3.66
N LEU A 88 8.09 -17.95 -3.34
CA LEU A 88 7.03 -16.93 -3.38
C LEU A 88 6.53 -16.50 -2.00
N PHE A 89 6.78 -17.32 -0.98
CA PHE A 89 6.23 -17.15 0.37
C PHE A 89 7.39 -17.03 1.35
N ASP A 90 7.49 -15.86 1.98
CA ASP A 90 8.43 -15.58 3.06
C ASP A 90 7.59 -15.31 4.32
N THR A 91 7.55 -16.30 5.20
CA THR A 91 6.67 -16.26 6.39
C THR A 91 7.46 -15.80 7.61
N GLY A 92 7.25 -14.55 7.99
CA GLY A 92 7.96 -13.89 9.09
C GLY A 92 7.02 -13.11 10.01
N LEU A 93 7.15 -13.32 11.32
CA LEU A 93 6.47 -12.49 12.33
C LEU A 93 7.32 -11.25 12.63
N VAL A 94 6.80 -10.07 12.31
CA VAL A 94 7.44 -8.79 12.57
C VAL A 94 6.77 -8.13 13.80
N PRO A 95 7.49 -7.98 14.92
CA PRO A 95 7.00 -7.25 16.09
C PRO A 95 6.99 -5.73 15.81
N GLY A 96 6.06 -5.00 16.43
CA GLY A 96 5.93 -3.56 16.25
C GLY A 96 4.80 -2.96 17.10
N GLU A 97 4.36 -1.74 16.77
CA GLU A 97 3.14 -1.15 17.34
C GLU A 97 1.89 -1.96 16.94
N HIS A 98 1.89 -2.46 15.71
CA HIS A 98 0.95 -3.45 15.20
C HIS A 98 1.75 -4.66 14.71
N PRO A 99 1.82 -5.75 15.50
CA PRO A 99 2.46 -7.00 15.08
C PRO A 99 1.85 -7.52 13.77
N ARG A 100 2.69 -8.02 12.86
CA ARG A 100 2.26 -8.53 11.54
C ARG A 100 2.96 -9.85 11.22
N LEU A 101 2.17 -10.85 10.87
CA LEU A 101 2.65 -12.10 10.29
C LEU A 101 2.63 -11.96 8.76
N PHE A 102 3.78 -11.74 8.15
CA PHE A 102 3.90 -11.78 6.69
C PHE A 102 3.78 -13.22 6.20
N ILE A 103 3.15 -13.38 5.03
CA ILE A 103 3.03 -14.64 4.28
C ILE A 103 3.85 -14.53 2.98
N ASP A 104 3.83 -13.34 2.37
CA ASP A 104 4.75 -12.93 1.31
C ASP A 104 5.00 -11.42 1.37
N MET A 105 5.77 -10.88 0.42
CA MET A 105 6.14 -9.47 0.31
C MET A 105 4.96 -8.47 0.22
N VAL A 106 3.75 -8.92 -0.12
CA VAL A 106 2.55 -8.09 -0.29
C VAL A 106 1.36 -8.54 0.55
N CYS A 107 1.46 -9.66 1.28
CA CYS A 107 0.35 -10.24 2.02
C CYS A 107 0.75 -10.59 3.45
N PHE A 108 -0.01 -10.06 4.41
CA PHE A 108 0.22 -10.26 5.84
C PHE A 108 -1.09 -10.40 6.61
N VAL A 109 -1.02 -11.06 7.76
CA VAL A 109 -2.08 -11.09 8.76
C VAL A 109 -1.72 -10.11 9.88
N GLU A 110 -2.65 -9.20 10.18
CA GLU A 110 -2.61 -8.34 11.37
C GLU A 110 -3.80 -8.68 12.28
N MET A 111 -3.69 -8.40 13.57
CA MET A 111 -4.87 -8.36 14.44
C MET A 111 -5.70 -7.12 14.07
N ALA A 112 -7.02 -7.28 13.94
CA ALA A 112 -7.91 -6.16 13.72
C ALA A 112 -7.98 -5.26 14.98
N ARG A 113 -8.59 -4.09 14.85
CA ARG A 113 -8.66 -3.08 15.92
C ARG A 113 -9.41 -3.55 17.18
N ASP A 114 -10.21 -4.62 17.06
CA ASP A 114 -10.89 -5.31 18.16
C ASP A 114 -9.97 -6.24 18.98
N ARG A 115 -8.75 -6.52 18.49
CA ARG A 115 -7.77 -7.49 19.03
C ARG A 115 -8.30 -8.92 19.14
N ARG A 116 -9.33 -9.27 18.36
CA ARG A 116 -10.01 -10.57 18.39
C ARG A 116 -10.09 -11.19 17.02
N SER A 117 -10.41 -10.38 16.01
CA SER A 117 -10.46 -10.79 14.61
C SER A 117 -9.06 -10.79 14.01
N TYR A 118 -8.71 -11.86 13.30
CA TYR A 118 -7.57 -11.85 12.40
C TYR A 118 -7.98 -11.16 11.10
N ARG A 119 -7.12 -10.31 10.55
CA ARG A 119 -7.34 -9.64 9.27
C ARG A 119 -6.21 -9.99 8.29
N LEU A 120 -6.56 -10.73 7.24
CA LEU A 120 -5.66 -11.01 6.11
C LEU A 120 -5.72 -9.85 5.14
N VAL A 121 -4.61 -9.14 4.98
CA VAL A 121 -4.48 -7.95 4.12
C VAL A 121 -3.51 -8.26 3.00
N GLN A 122 -3.89 -7.87 1.78
CA GLN A 122 -2.94 -7.73 0.67
C GLN A 122 -2.72 -6.24 0.41
N ASP A 123 -1.47 -5.79 0.47
CA ASP A 123 -1.06 -4.41 0.25
C ASP A 123 -0.19 -4.31 -1.00
N ARG A 124 -0.78 -3.77 -2.07
CA ARG A 124 -0.10 -3.51 -3.35
C ARG A 124 -0.03 -2.01 -3.58
N LEU A 125 0.92 -1.57 -4.42
CA LEU A 125 1.29 -0.17 -4.68
C LEU A 125 0.12 0.85 -4.73
N HIS A 126 -1.04 0.47 -5.27
CA HIS A 126 -2.25 1.30 -5.36
C HIS A 126 -3.54 0.59 -4.86
N ALA A 127 -3.41 -0.54 -4.17
CA ALA A 127 -4.55 -1.35 -3.73
C ALA A 127 -4.23 -2.11 -2.43
N ARG A 128 -4.71 -1.57 -1.30
CA ARG A 128 -4.84 -2.32 -0.04
C ARG A 128 -6.20 -3.01 -0.02
N THR A 129 -6.23 -4.32 0.04
CA THR A 129 -7.46 -5.13 0.03
C THR A 129 -7.47 -6.09 1.22
N VAL A 130 -8.53 -6.05 2.02
CA VAL A 130 -8.78 -7.07 3.04
C VAL A 130 -9.34 -8.31 2.34
N LEU A 131 -8.60 -9.41 2.40
CA LEU A 131 -9.00 -10.69 1.80
C LEU A 131 -9.90 -11.51 2.74
N HIS A 132 -9.72 -11.35 4.06
CA HIS A 132 -10.52 -12.00 5.09
C HIS A 132 -10.43 -11.22 6.41
N GLU A 133 -11.52 -11.23 7.18
CA GLU A 133 -11.57 -10.73 8.56
C GLU A 133 -12.49 -11.62 9.40
N GLY A 134 -12.05 -12.07 10.58
CA GLY A 134 -12.89 -12.89 11.46
C GLY A 134 -12.24 -13.38 12.76
N GLU A 135 -13.07 -13.59 13.78
CA GLU A 135 -12.69 -14.09 15.12
C GLU A 135 -12.44 -15.61 15.13
N GLY A 136 -11.38 -16.09 14.47
CA GLY A 136 -11.01 -17.51 14.57
C GLY A 136 -9.72 -17.89 13.86
N VAL A 137 -8.82 -18.59 14.56
CA VAL A 137 -7.54 -19.05 13.97
C VAL A 137 -7.78 -20.00 12.80
N GLY A 138 -8.72 -20.94 12.89
CA GLY A 138 -9.02 -21.87 11.78
C GLY A 138 -9.58 -21.17 10.53
N ALA A 139 -10.35 -20.09 10.71
CA ALA A 139 -10.83 -19.26 9.59
C ALA A 139 -9.69 -18.47 8.95
N ALA A 140 -8.78 -17.90 9.76
CA ALA A 140 -7.57 -17.24 9.29
C ALA A 140 -6.64 -18.20 8.53
N VAL A 141 -6.39 -19.41 9.06
CA VAL A 141 -5.64 -20.47 8.39
C VAL A 141 -6.28 -20.81 7.04
N ALA A 142 -7.59 -21.09 7.00
CA ALA A 142 -8.29 -21.40 5.76
C ALA A 142 -8.20 -20.27 4.72
N ALA A 143 -8.29 -19.01 5.16
CA ALA A 143 -8.15 -17.84 4.29
C ALA A 143 -6.73 -17.69 3.72
N VAL A 144 -5.70 -17.94 4.52
CA VAL A 144 -4.28 -17.96 4.09
C VAL A 144 -4.03 -19.14 3.16
N THR A 145 -4.51 -20.34 3.47
CA THR A 145 -4.42 -21.51 2.56
C THR A 145 -5.06 -21.21 1.21
N ALA A 146 -6.24 -20.59 1.20
CA ALA A 146 -6.90 -20.18 -0.05
C ALA A 146 -6.12 -19.09 -0.79
N TYR A 147 -5.41 -18.21 -0.09
CA TYR A 147 -4.49 -17.23 -0.70
C TYR A 147 -3.27 -17.90 -1.35
N VAL A 148 -2.57 -18.76 -0.61
CA VAL A 148 -1.42 -19.54 -1.10
C VAL A 148 -1.80 -20.35 -2.34
N ALA A 149 -2.93 -21.06 -2.31
CA ALA A 149 -3.45 -21.83 -3.43
C ALA A 149 -3.73 -20.96 -4.67
N ARG A 150 -4.42 -19.82 -4.52
CA ARG A 150 -4.62 -18.87 -5.63
C ARG A 150 -3.28 -18.39 -6.20
N ARG A 151 -2.31 -18.07 -5.34
CA ARG A 151 -1.02 -17.50 -5.73
C ARG A 151 -0.14 -18.50 -6.48
N LEU A 152 -0.19 -19.78 -6.12
CA LEU A 152 0.44 -20.88 -6.88
C LEU A 152 -0.18 -21.02 -8.28
N VAL A 153 -1.51 -21.04 -8.37
CA VAL A 153 -2.23 -21.13 -9.66
C VAL A 153 -1.97 -19.91 -10.56
N GLU A 154 -1.94 -18.69 -9.99
CA GLU A 154 -1.54 -17.47 -10.71
C GLU A 154 -0.12 -17.59 -11.29
N ARG A 155 0.84 -18.11 -10.52
CA ARG A 155 2.22 -18.35 -11.00
C ARG A 155 2.24 -19.35 -12.16
N GLU A 156 1.52 -20.47 -12.06
CA GLU A 156 1.45 -21.47 -13.13
C GLU A 156 0.85 -20.89 -14.42
N GLN A 157 -0.21 -20.09 -14.33
CA GLN A 157 -0.81 -19.40 -15.47
C GLN A 157 0.11 -18.34 -16.09
N LEU A 158 0.87 -17.61 -15.28
CA LEU A 158 1.89 -16.68 -15.77
C LEU A 158 3.01 -17.42 -16.51
N LEU A 159 3.53 -18.52 -15.97
CA LEU A 159 4.56 -19.33 -16.64
C LEU A 159 4.04 -19.95 -17.95
N ALA A 160 2.81 -20.46 -17.96
CA ALA A 160 2.17 -21.02 -19.15
C ALA A 160 1.86 -19.96 -20.22
N SER A 161 1.57 -18.72 -19.83
CA SER A 161 1.32 -17.62 -20.77
C SER A 161 2.62 -16.97 -21.28
N MET A 162 3.69 -16.91 -20.48
CA MET A 162 5.02 -16.46 -20.95
C MET A 162 5.59 -17.33 -22.08
N GLY A 163 5.31 -18.64 -22.06
CA GLY A 163 5.65 -19.55 -23.17
C GLY A 163 4.73 -19.43 -24.41
N ARG A 164 3.61 -18.72 -24.30
CA ARG A 164 2.64 -18.55 -25.40
C ARG A 164 2.90 -17.23 -26.12
N VAL A 165 3.68 -17.28 -27.19
CA VAL A 165 3.72 -16.19 -28.17
C VAL A 165 2.28 -15.96 -28.66
N PRO A 166 1.67 -14.78 -28.44
CA PRO A 166 0.36 -14.50 -29.01
C PRO A 166 0.48 -14.57 -30.54
N PRO A 167 -0.53 -15.11 -31.26
CA PRO A 167 -0.49 -15.10 -32.71
C PRO A 167 -0.25 -13.65 -33.17
N PRO A 168 0.60 -13.41 -34.19
CA PRO A 168 0.84 -12.06 -34.67
C PRO A 168 -0.50 -11.40 -34.98
N PRO A 169 -0.69 -10.10 -34.64
CA PRO A 169 -1.94 -9.41 -34.94
C PRO A 169 -2.25 -9.61 -36.42
N PRO A 170 -3.52 -9.87 -36.80
CA PRO A 170 -3.87 -10.20 -38.17
C PRO A 170 -3.33 -9.10 -39.07
N VAL A 171 -2.34 -9.46 -39.89
CA VAL A 171 -1.66 -8.51 -40.77
C VAL A 171 -2.75 -7.89 -41.64
N PRO A 172 -3.00 -6.58 -41.55
CA PRO A 172 -4.06 -5.97 -42.34
C PRO A 172 -3.74 -6.27 -43.81
N PRO A 173 -4.74 -6.70 -44.61
CA PRO A 173 -4.50 -7.04 -46.00
C PRO A 173 -3.79 -5.86 -46.67
N PRO A 174 -2.77 -6.12 -47.51
CA PRO A 174 -2.01 -5.05 -48.14
C PRO A 174 -2.98 -4.07 -48.79
N PRO A 175 -2.81 -2.74 -48.57
CA PRO A 175 -3.79 -1.76 -48.99
C PRO A 175 -4.05 -1.94 -50.48
N ALA A 176 -5.33 -2.12 -50.85
CA ALA A 176 -5.73 -2.38 -52.21
C ALA A 176 -5.04 -1.39 -53.15
N PRO A 177 -4.48 -1.84 -54.30
CA PRO A 177 -3.67 -1.00 -55.15
C PRO A 177 -4.48 0.23 -55.54
N ARG A 178 -4.09 1.40 -54.99
CA ARG A 178 -4.77 2.66 -55.28
C ARG A 178 -4.82 2.81 -56.80
N PRO A 179 -5.99 3.11 -57.40
CA PRO A 179 -6.07 3.30 -58.84
C PRO A 179 -5.09 4.40 -59.21
N ARG A 180 -4.01 4.02 -59.93
CA ARG A 180 -3.01 4.98 -60.39
C ARG A 180 -3.75 5.98 -61.29
N PRO A 181 -3.72 7.29 -60.98
CA PRO A 181 -4.41 8.26 -61.83
C PRO A 181 -3.87 8.13 -63.25
N ALA A 182 -4.77 8.07 -64.23
CA ALA A 182 -4.40 7.81 -65.61
C ALA A 182 -3.65 9.01 -66.20
N HIS A 183 -2.32 9.04 -66.04
CA HIS A 183 -1.42 10.04 -66.62
C HIS A 183 -1.44 10.06 -68.17
N ALA A 184 -2.26 9.22 -68.81
CA ALA A 184 -2.59 9.27 -70.23
C ALA A 184 -3.13 10.64 -70.66
N LEU A 185 -4.01 11.29 -69.87
CA LEU A 185 -4.57 12.60 -70.23
C LEU A 185 -3.51 13.71 -70.25
N PHE A 186 -2.60 13.72 -69.27
CA PHE A 186 -1.52 14.72 -69.21
C PHE A 186 -0.40 14.51 -70.24
N ARG A 187 -0.27 13.30 -70.81
CA ARG A 187 0.61 13.07 -71.97
C ARG A 187 0.01 13.60 -73.28
N ALA A 188 -1.30 13.48 -73.48
CA ALA A 188 -1.98 14.05 -74.64
C ALA A 188 -1.91 15.59 -74.67
N ALA A 189 -2.10 16.24 -73.51
CA ALA A 189 -2.08 17.69 -73.38
C ALA A 189 -0.71 18.34 -73.73
N ARG A 190 0.41 17.61 -73.57
CA ARG A 190 1.74 18.13 -73.92
C ARG A 190 2.03 18.08 -75.42
N LEU A 191 1.56 17.05 -76.12
CA LEU A 191 1.75 16.91 -77.57
C LEU A 191 0.98 17.95 -78.40
N ALA A 192 -0.12 18.50 -77.87
CA ALA A 192 -0.88 19.56 -78.52
C ALA A 192 -0.12 20.90 -78.60
N VAL A 193 0.74 21.19 -77.61
CA VAL A 193 1.56 22.43 -77.59
C VAL A 193 2.72 22.31 -78.57
N ASP A 194 3.39 21.16 -78.60
CA ASP A 194 4.54 20.92 -79.49
C ASP A 194 4.12 20.84 -80.98
N GLY A 195 2.90 20.39 -81.28
CA GLY A 195 2.38 20.30 -82.66
C GLY A 195 2.13 21.65 -83.34
N LEU A 196 1.73 22.68 -82.58
CA LEU A 196 1.41 24.01 -83.14
C LEU A 196 2.68 24.78 -83.58
N GLY A 197 3.82 24.52 -82.94
CA GLY A 197 5.11 25.13 -83.29
C GLY A 197 5.72 24.58 -84.59
N VAL A 198 5.49 23.29 -84.90
CA VAL A 198 6.04 22.67 -86.13
C VAL A 198 5.28 23.14 -87.38
N ALA A 199 3.95 23.29 -87.30
CA ALA A 199 3.14 23.75 -88.43
C ALA A 199 3.46 25.18 -88.87
N THR A 200 3.72 26.08 -87.92
CA THR A 200 4.07 27.48 -88.20
C THR A 200 5.46 27.61 -88.82
N LEU A 201 6.47 26.89 -88.30
CA LEU A 201 7.81 26.83 -88.90
C LEU A 201 7.80 26.21 -90.31
N GLY A 202 7.00 25.15 -90.52
CA GLY A 202 6.85 24.53 -91.84
C GLY A 202 6.25 25.47 -92.89
N ALA A 203 5.22 26.23 -92.52
CA ALA A 203 4.60 27.22 -93.41
C ALA A 203 5.56 28.36 -93.78
N ILE A 204 6.35 28.86 -92.82
CA ILE A 204 7.36 29.90 -93.06
C ILE A 204 8.46 29.39 -94.00
N LEU A 205 8.95 28.17 -93.79
CA LEU A 205 9.97 27.56 -94.64
C LEU A 205 9.46 27.33 -96.08
N TRP A 206 8.23 26.81 -96.24
CA TRP A 206 7.62 26.59 -97.55
C TRP A 206 7.42 27.92 -98.31
N LEU A 207 6.92 28.96 -97.63
CA LEU A 207 6.76 30.30 -98.22
C LEU A 207 8.13 30.90 -98.61
N GLY A 208 9.16 30.72 -97.78
CA GLY A 208 10.52 31.15 -98.08
C GLY A 208 11.12 30.46 -99.30
N ILE A 209 10.95 29.13 -99.43
CA ILE A 209 11.39 28.38 -100.62
C ILE A 209 10.64 28.84 -101.87
N HIS A 210 9.32 29.02 -101.80
CA HIS A 210 8.53 29.47 -102.94
C HIS A 210 8.91 30.90 -103.37
N TYR A 211 9.20 31.80 -102.43
CA TYR A 211 9.66 33.16 -102.71
C TYR A 211 11.09 33.21 -103.28
N ALA A 212 11.97 32.30 -102.84
CA ALA A 212 13.32 32.15 -103.39
C ALA A 212 13.30 31.59 -104.82
N HIS A 213 12.44 30.61 -105.12
CA HIS A 213 12.26 30.10 -106.49
C HIS A 213 11.45 31.04 -107.40
N GLY A 214 10.63 31.93 -106.83
CA GLY A 214 9.84 32.92 -107.57
C GLY A 214 10.62 34.16 -108.03
N ARG A 215 11.93 34.25 -107.74
CA ARG A 215 12.81 35.32 -108.24
C ARG A 215 14.15 34.76 -108.72
N LEU A 216 14.28 34.56 -110.02
CA LEU A 216 15.05 35.44 -110.91
C LEU A 216 14.78 35.05 -112.39
N PRO A 217 15.05 35.92 -113.38
CA PRO A 217 14.36 35.89 -114.66
C PRO A 217 15.08 35.10 -115.76
N GLY A 218 14.28 34.62 -116.72
CA GLY A 218 14.74 34.28 -118.07
C GLY A 218 14.72 35.52 -118.97
N TRP A 219 15.87 35.74 -119.59
CA TRP A 219 16.25 36.77 -120.55
C TRP A 219 15.41 36.71 -121.84
#